data_AF-A0A9N9BYU1-F1
#
_entry.id   AF-A0A9N9BYU1-F1
#
_cell.length_a   1.000
_cell.length_b   1.000
_cell.length_c   1.000
_cell.angle_alpha   90.00
_cell.angle_beta   90.00
_cell.angle_gamma   90.00
#
_symmetry.space_group_name_H-M   'P 1'
#
loop_
_entity.id
_entity.type
_entity.pdbx_description
1 polymer ?
#
loop_
_entity_poly.entity_id
_entity_poly.type
_entity_poly.pdbx_seq_one_letter_code
_entity_poly.pdbx_strand_id
1 'polypeptide(L)'
;MRPERNSKKNDLLGFLIKRVDRQPEEALKAALDYHKVEFKLDAESIMTTKEIRSLTVNSNIYRWILRTYGPDSKATQKCFDDIVESRVWIDLKLQENPDREIPDRLSPRSFYSICSIYLEYCNEKVPIKASYLQYIQLAKSYEIIHPFFKISLPIIFGLQLEEFSLKVSYDYNRPEIILNHRAQINRQSNEINNIPRNHAERKYWFILLENIYYNIYQPNYADISENFKENLEYFWRRIHGHY
;
A
#
# COMPACT_ATOMS: atom_id res chain seq x y z
N MET A 1 34.70 -16.66 -31.09
CA MET A 1 34.01 -17.11 -29.86
C MET A 1 33.18 -15.95 -29.32
N ARG A 2 31.84 -16.06 -29.34
CA ARG A 2 30.98 -15.14 -28.61
C ARG A 2 31.06 -15.54 -27.13
N PRO A 3 31.31 -14.63 -26.19
CA PRO A 3 31.24 -14.98 -24.78
C PRO A 3 29.81 -15.43 -24.48
N GLU A 4 29.68 -16.66 -24.01
CA GLU A 4 28.42 -17.21 -23.52
C GLU A 4 27.87 -16.28 -22.45
N ARG A 5 26.65 -15.77 -22.66
CA ARG A 5 25.90 -14.96 -21.70
C ARG A 5 25.40 -15.86 -20.55
N ASN A 6 26.32 -16.45 -19.78
CA ASN A 6 26.05 -17.08 -18.50
C ASN A 6 26.19 -16.08 -17.34
N SER A 7 25.74 -14.83 -17.55
CA SER A 7 25.49 -13.94 -16.41
C SER A 7 24.23 -14.44 -15.72
N LYS A 8 24.39 -15.18 -14.62
CA LYS A 8 23.34 -15.35 -13.59
C LYS A 8 22.59 -14.02 -13.47
N LYS A 9 21.26 -14.03 -13.67
CA LYS A 9 20.35 -12.87 -13.71
C LYS A 9 20.86 -11.72 -12.83
N ASN A 10 21.63 -10.81 -13.43
CA ASN A 10 22.13 -9.64 -12.72
C ASN A 10 20.94 -8.71 -12.58
N ASP A 11 20.44 -8.55 -11.36
CA ASP A 11 19.50 -7.49 -11.01
C ASP A 11 20.12 -6.15 -11.44
N LEU A 12 19.70 -5.63 -12.59
CA LEU A 12 20.27 -4.42 -13.19
C LEU A 12 20.04 -3.21 -12.27
N LEU A 13 18.87 -3.13 -11.64
CA LEU A 13 18.56 -2.10 -10.65
C LEU A 13 19.49 -2.23 -9.45
N GLY A 14 19.64 -3.45 -8.92
CA GLY A 14 20.59 -3.74 -7.85
C GLY A 14 22.06 -3.49 -8.22
N PHE A 15 22.44 -3.64 -9.48
CA PHE A 15 23.78 -3.30 -9.97
C PHE A 15 23.99 -1.80 -10.06
N LEU A 16 23.04 -1.07 -10.64
CA LEU A 16 23.11 0.39 -10.82
C LEU A 16 23.08 1.11 -9.47
N ILE A 17 22.21 0.69 -8.55
CA ILE A 17 22.06 1.34 -7.24
C ILE A 17 23.34 1.21 -6.39
N LYS A 18 24.09 0.09 -6.54
CA LYS A 18 25.37 -0.13 -5.86
C LYS A 18 26.49 0.81 -6.32
N ARG A 19 26.32 1.47 -7.48
CA ARG A 19 27.27 2.43 -8.04
C ARG A 19 26.95 3.87 -7.64
N VAL A 20 25.83 4.12 -6.96
CA VAL A 20 25.48 5.43 -6.43
C VAL A 20 26.22 5.60 -5.09
N ASP A 21 27.24 6.45 -5.09
CA ASP A 21 28.03 6.67 -3.88
C ASP A 21 27.21 7.42 -2.83
N ARG A 22 27.16 6.82 -1.62
CA ARG A 22 26.64 7.35 -0.34
C ARG A 22 25.12 7.47 -0.13
N GLN A 23 24.29 7.74 -1.14
CA GLN A 23 22.83 7.93 -0.93
C GLN A 23 21.93 7.25 -1.99
N PRO A 24 21.93 5.90 -2.04
CA PRO A 24 21.16 5.16 -3.04
C PRO A 24 19.63 5.37 -2.93
N GLU A 25 19.09 5.51 -1.71
CA GLU A 25 17.65 5.76 -1.52
C GLU A 25 17.23 7.17 -1.98
N GLU A 26 18.11 8.17 -1.83
CA GLU A 26 17.80 9.54 -2.27
C GLU A 26 17.84 9.67 -3.78
N ALA A 27 18.80 9.02 -4.44
CA ALA A 27 18.84 8.94 -5.90
C ALA A 27 17.60 8.21 -6.45
N LEU A 28 17.17 7.14 -5.79
CA LEU A 28 15.92 6.46 -6.12
C LEU A 28 14.72 7.37 -5.91
N LYS A 29 14.64 8.09 -4.80
CA LYS A 29 13.57 9.05 -4.52
C LYS A 29 13.52 10.13 -5.61
N ALA A 30 14.67 10.68 -6.01
CA ALA A 30 14.74 11.66 -7.08
C ALA A 30 14.25 11.09 -8.43
N ALA A 31 14.55 9.84 -8.73
CA ALA A 31 14.01 9.16 -9.91
C ALA A 31 12.48 8.97 -9.84
N LEU A 32 11.95 8.59 -8.67
CA LEU A 32 10.51 8.50 -8.42
C LEU A 32 9.82 9.87 -8.54
N ASP A 33 10.44 10.94 -8.02
CA ASP A 33 9.98 12.31 -8.15
C ASP A 33 9.96 12.75 -9.64
N TYR A 34 11.02 12.46 -10.40
CA TYR A 34 11.10 12.76 -11.83
C TYR A 34 9.98 12.09 -12.63
N HIS A 35 9.65 10.83 -12.30
CA HIS A 35 8.54 10.11 -12.92
C HIS A 35 7.17 10.48 -12.36
N LYS A 36 7.08 11.35 -11.35
CA LYS A 36 5.84 11.74 -10.65
C LYS A 36 5.13 10.54 -10.01
N VAL A 37 5.89 9.67 -9.35
CA VAL A 37 5.33 8.60 -8.50
C VAL A 37 4.85 9.25 -7.21
N GLU A 38 3.56 9.56 -7.13
CA GLU A 38 2.93 10.21 -5.99
C GLU A 38 1.41 10.07 -6.08
N PHE A 39 0.73 10.33 -4.96
CA PHE A 39 -0.71 10.53 -4.94
C PHE A 39 -1.02 11.85 -5.65
N LYS A 40 -1.88 11.82 -6.68
CA LYS A 40 -2.16 12.96 -7.57
C LYS A 40 -3.57 13.53 -7.42
N LEU A 41 -4.54 12.74 -6.98
CA LEU A 41 -5.94 13.16 -6.87
C LEU A 41 -6.37 13.30 -5.41
N ASP A 42 -7.25 14.25 -5.11
CA ASP A 42 -7.98 14.25 -3.83
C ASP A 42 -9.20 13.31 -3.88
N ALA A 43 -9.88 13.16 -2.74
CA ALA A 43 -11.00 12.22 -2.60
C ALA A 43 -12.19 12.55 -3.51
N GLU A 44 -12.46 13.83 -3.75
CA GLU A 44 -13.54 14.26 -4.64
C GLU A 44 -13.18 14.00 -6.12
N SER A 45 -11.94 14.31 -6.47
CA SER A 45 -11.40 14.14 -7.83
C SER A 45 -11.27 12.68 -8.23
N ILE A 46 -10.89 11.78 -7.31
CA ILE A 46 -10.75 10.33 -7.63
C ILE A 46 -12.09 9.67 -7.93
N MET A 47 -13.18 10.13 -7.30
CA MET A 47 -14.53 9.63 -7.57
C MET A 47 -15.00 10.03 -8.97
N THR A 48 -14.76 11.28 -9.35
CA THR A 48 -15.32 11.86 -10.58
C THR A 48 -14.44 11.68 -11.81
N THR A 49 -13.14 11.39 -11.63
CA THR A 49 -12.21 11.30 -12.76
C THR A 49 -12.58 10.21 -13.76
N LYS A 50 -12.44 10.53 -15.05
CA LYS A 50 -12.54 9.58 -16.16
C LYS A 50 -11.17 9.08 -16.62
N GLU A 51 -10.10 9.67 -16.11
CA GLU A 51 -8.73 9.27 -16.45
C GLU A 51 -8.38 7.95 -15.75
N ILE A 52 -7.70 7.07 -16.48
CA ILE A 52 -7.25 5.80 -15.94
C ILE A 52 -6.16 6.06 -14.91
N ARG A 53 -6.32 5.50 -13.71
CA ARG A 53 -5.27 5.50 -12.69
C ARG A 53 -4.57 4.15 -12.68
N SER A 54 -3.46 4.09 -13.38
CA SER A 54 -2.53 2.96 -13.38
C SER A 54 -1.26 3.34 -12.62
N LEU A 55 -0.46 2.34 -12.23
CA LEU A 55 0.86 2.58 -11.67
C LEU A 55 1.69 3.45 -12.61
N THR A 56 2.35 4.45 -12.02
CA THR A 56 3.19 5.39 -12.75
C THR A 56 4.43 4.71 -13.37
N VAL A 57 4.99 3.69 -12.71
CA VAL A 57 6.08 2.87 -13.25
C VAL A 57 5.70 1.38 -13.28
N ASN A 58 6.62 0.51 -13.69
CA ASN A 58 6.35 -0.93 -13.72
C ASN A 58 6.20 -1.51 -12.29
N SER A 59 5.21 -2.37 -12.05
CA SER A 59 4.95 -3.02 -10.75
C SER A 59 6.18 -3.72 -10.14
N ASN A 60 7.08 -4.24 -10.99
CA ASN A 60 8.32 -4.87 -10.53
C ASN A 60 9.28 -3.89 -9.85
N ILE A 61 9.25 -2.60 -10.23
CA ILE A 61 10.06 -1.56 -9.58
C ILE A 61 9.56 -1.37 -8.14
N TYR A 62 8.25 -1.17 -7.94
CA TYR A 62 7.68 -1.08 -6.59
C TYR A 62 8.00 -2.32 -5.74
N ARG A 63 7.92 -3.51 -6.34
CA ARG A 63 8.30 -4.76 -5.65
C ARG A 63 9.76 -4.74 -5.25
N TRP A 64 10.65 -4.38 -6.17
CA TRP A 64 12.08 -4.30 -5.94
C TRP A 64 12.41 -3.31 -4.82
N ILE A 65 11.76 -2.14 -4.79
CA ILE A 65 11.93 -1.12 -3.75
C ILE A 65 11.50 -1.68 -2.39
N LEU A 66 10.30 -2.25 -2.29
CA LEU A 66 9.81 -2.87 -1.04
C LEU A 66 10.77 -3.95 -0.53
N ARG A 67 11.24 -4.82 -1.44
CA ARG A 67 12.17 -5.91 -1.12
C ARG A 67 13.54 -5.39 -0.71
N THR A 68 14.01 -4.30 -1.29
CA THR A 68 15.36 -3.78 -1.04
C THR A 68 15.44 -2.90 0.20
N TYR A 69 14.46 -2.02 0.41
CA TYR A 69 14.50 -0.98 1.44
C TYR A 69 13.57 -1.25 2.64
N GLY A 70 12.61 -2.16 2.51
CA GLY A 70 11.69 -2.51 3.58
C GLY A 70 10.49 -1.56 3.73
N PRO A 71 9.57 -1.84 4.66
CA PRO A 71 8.27 -1.17 4.76
C PRO A 71 8.34 0.30 5.24
N ASP A 72 9.32 0.62 6.06
CA ASP A 72 9.44 1.94 6.70
C ASP A 72 10.27 2.94 5.89
N SER A 73 10.81 2.53 4.74
CA SER A 73 11.65 3.41 3.92
C SER A 73 10.83 4.51 3.24
N LYS A 74 11.45 5.67 3.00
CA LYS A 74 10.79 6.80 2.34
C LYS A 74 10.43 6.45 0.90
N ALA A 75 11.29 5.69 0.22
CA ALA A 75 11.02 5.22 -1.13
C ALA A 75 9.81 4.28 -1.18
N THR A 76 9.70 3.33 -0.25
CA THR A 76 8.54 2.43 -0.13
C THR A 76 7.27 3.21 0.17
N GLN A 77 7.32 4.17 1.10
CA GLN A 77 6.16 5.00 1.43
C GLN A 77 5.67 5.82 0.23
N LYS A 78 6.59 6.40 -0.54
CA LYS A 78 6.27 7.15 -1.77
C LYS A 78 5.68 6.24 -2.86
N CYS A 79 6.22 5.04 -3.01
CA CYS A 79 5.63 4.02 -3.87
C CYS A 79 4.21 3.65 -3.45
N PHE A 80 3.95 3.58 -2.15
CA PHE A 80 2.63 3.22 -1.64
C PHE A 80 1.58 4.30 -1.91
N ASP A 81 1.95 5.58 -1.91
CA ASP A 81 1.06 6.69 -2.30
C ASP A 81 0.41 6.43 -3.69
N ASP A 82 1.22 6.11 -4.71
CA ASP A 82 0.76 5.84 -6.09
C ASP A 82 -0.04 4.52 -6.20
N ILE A 83 0.35 3.50 -5.41
CA ILE A 83 -0.33 2.19 -5.38
C ILE A 83 -1.73 2.30 -4.74
N VAL A 84 -1.85 3.00 -3.61
CA VAL A 84 -3.14 3.18 -2.90
C VAL A 84 -4.12 3.90 -3.81
N GLU A 85 -3.70 5.00 -4.44
CA GLU A 85 -4.56 5.74 -5.36
C GLU A 85 -5.07 4.85 -6.50
N SER A 86 -4.16 4.13 -7.17
CA SER A 86 -4.52 3.22 -8.27
C SER A 86 -5.49 2.12 -7.81
N ARG A 87 -5.26 1.54 -6.62
CA ARG A 87 -6.10 0.45 -6.09
C ARG A 87 -7.49 0.92 -5.69
N VAL A 88 -7.59 2.09 -5.06
CA VAL A 88 -8.88 2.70 -4.69
C VAL A 88 -9.64 3.11 -5.95
N TRP A 89 -8.98 3.73 -6.93
CA TRP A 89 -9.62 4.07 -8.19
C TRP A 89 -10.22 2.84 -8.90
N ILE A 90 -9.50 1.71 -8.93
CA ILE A 90 -10.03 0.46 -9.46
C ILE A 90 -11.34 0.07 -8.77
N ASP A 91 -11.34 0.10 -7.43
CA ASP A 91 -12.53 -0.25 -6.65
C ASP A 91 -13.71 0.65 -7.02
N LEU A 92 -13.51 1.97 -7.02
CA LEU A 92 -14.54 2.95 -7.37
C LEU A 92 -15.12 2.72 -8.76
N LYS A 93 -14.27 2.40 -9.76
CA LYS A 93 -14.75 2.13 -11.13
C LYS A 93 -15.52 0.82 -11.27
N LEU A 94 -15.19 -0.19 -10.46
CA LEU A 94 -15.98 -1.41 -10.37
C LEU A 94 -17.30 -1.18 -9.65
N GLN A 95 -17.36 -0.27 -8.67
CA GLN A 95 -18.62 0.12 -8.03
C GLN A 95 -19.57 0.83 -9.01
N GLU A 96 -19.05 1.66 -9.92
CA GLU A 96 -19.85 2.31 -10.97
C GLU A 96 -20.40 1.32 -12.01
N ASN A 97 -19.72 0.19 -12.24
CA ASN A 97 -20.07 -0.80 -13.25
C ASN A 97 -19.91 -2.24 -12.69
N PRO A 98 -20.83 -2.69 -11.82
CA PRO A 98 -20.69 -3.95 -11.07
C PRO A 98 -20.67 -5.21 -11.95
N ASP A 99 -21.16 -5.13 -13.19
CA ASP A 99 -21.15 -6.25 -14.15
C ASP A 99 -19.76 -6.51 -14.76
N ARG A 100 -18.77 -5.66 -14.48
CA ARG A 100 -17.42 -5.80 -15.02
C ARG A 100 -16.45 -6.33 -13.99
N GLU A 101 -15.53 -7.18 -14.43
CA GLU A 101 -14.42 -7.66 -13.59
C GLU A 101 -13.24 -6.68 -13.56
N ILE A 102 -13.08 -5.87 -14.62
CA ILE A 102 -11.96 -4.95 -14.81
C ILE A 102 -12.48 -3.57 -15.29
N PRO A 103 -11.95 -2.45 -14.76
CA PRO A 103 -12.30 -1.10 -15.22
C PRO A 103 -12.02 -0.83 -16.71
N ASP A 104 -12.81 0.09 -17.27
CA ASP A 104 -13.04 0.24 -18.71
C ASP A 104 -11.90 0.42 -19.68
N ARG A 105 -10.68 0.77 -19.32
CA ARG A 105 -9.58 0.91 -20.30
C ARG A 105 -8.29 0.39 -19.70
N LEU A 106 -8.42 -0.35 -18.61
CA LEU A 106 -7.34 -0.95 -17.88
C LEU A 106 -7.12 -2.35 -18.44
N SER A 107 -5.91 -2.63 -18.90
CA SER A 107 -5.59 -4.00 -19.33
C SER A 107 -5.65 -4.97 -18.14
N PRO A 108 -6.06 -6.23 -18.36
CA PRO A 108 -6.04 -7.26 -17.31
C PRO A 108 -4.69 -7.35 -16.59
N ARG A 109 -3.60 -7.28 -17.36
CA ARG A 109 -2.24 -7.28 -16.80
C ARG A 109 -2.01 -6.12 -15.83
N SER A 110 -2.48 -4.92 -16.14
CA SER A 110 -2.31 -3.75 -15.26
C SER A 110 -3.18 -3.88 -14.02
N PHE A 111 -4.43 -4.30 -14.18
CA PHE A 111 -5.35 -4.61 -13.08
C PHE A 111 -4.73 -5.58 -12.07
N TYR A 112 -4.33 -6.78 -12.51
CA TYR A 112 -3.74 -7.78 -11.62
C TYR A 112 -2.40 -7.33 -11.04
N SER A 113 -1.64 -6.51 -11.77
CA SER A 113 -0.39 -5.94 -11.26
C SER A 113 -0.63 -4.95 -10.11
N ILE A 114 -1.66 -4.10 -10.22
CA ILE A 114 -2.04 -3.13 -9.18
C ILE A 114 -2.58 -3.86 -7.95
N CYS A 115 -3.51 -4.80 -8.15
CA CYS A 115 -4.08 -5.57 -7.04
C CYS A 115 -3.00 -6.37 -6.30
N SER A 116 -2.16 -7.12 -7.02
CA SER A 116 -1.09 -7.93 -6.40
C SER A 116 -0.05 -7.08 -5.66
N ILE A 117 0.39 -5.95 -6.23
CA ILE A 117 1.40 -5.12 -5.56
C ILE A 117 0.84 -4.43 -4.32
N TYR A 118 -0.43 -3.99 -4.34
CA TYR A 118 -1.09 -3.44 -3.16
C TYR A 118 -1.11 -4.46 -2.01
N LEU A 119 -1.52 -5.70 -2.29
CA LEU A 119 -1.56 -6.76 -1.29
C LEU A 119 -0.16 -7.12 -0.77
N GLU A 120 0.87 -7.12 -1.62
CA GLU A 120 2.26 -7.32 -1.18
C GLU A 120 2.73 -6.23 -0.21
N TYR A 121 2.43 -4.96 -0.50
CA TYR A 121 2.76 -3.85 0.38
C TYR A 121 2.04 -3.97 1.73
N CYS A 122 0.76 -4.35 1.72
CA CYS A 122 -0.01 -4.59 2.93
C CYS A 122 0.54 -5.77 3.76
N ASN A 123 0.90 -6.88 3.11
CA ASN A 123 1.46 -8.06 3.78
C ASN A 123 2.84 -7.80 4.40
N GLU A 124 3.67 -6.94 3.79
CA GLU A 124 4.94 -6.49 4.38
C GLU A 124 4.73 -5.38 5.43
N LYS A 125 3.48 -5.08 5.81
CA LYS A 125 3.10 -4.14 6.88
C LYS A 125 3.58 -2.70 6.62
N VAL A 126 3.58 -2.28 5.35
CA VAL A 126 3.85 -0.88 4.99
C VAL A 126 2.84 0.03 5.69
N PRO A 127 3.27 1.02 6.49
CA PRO A 127 2.36 1.91 7.21
C PRO A 127 1.33 2.61 6.30
N ILE A 128 0.06 2.55 6.70
CA ILE A 128 -1.03 3.35 6.10
C ILE A 128 -1.04 4.73 6.75
N LYS A 129 -0.93 5.78 5.93
CA LYS A 129 -0.96 7.17 6.39
C LYS A 129 -2.40 7.63 6.64
N ALA A 130 -2.59 8.55 7.57
CA ALA A 130 -3.90 9.16 7.83
C ALA A 130 -4.47 9.90 6.61
N SER A 131 -3.61 10.44 5.75
CA SER A 131 -4.03 11.04 4.48
C SER A 131 -4.73 10.05 3.54
N TYR A 132 -4.54 8.74 3.72
CA TYR A 132 -5.23 7.73 2.91
C TYR A 132 -6.67 7.49 3.36
N LEU A 133 -7.03 7.92 4.58
CA LEU A 133 -8.29 7.57 5.22
C LEU A 133 -9.51 8.02 4.41
N GLN A 134 -9.46 9.23 3.85
CA GLN A 134 -10.53 9.77 2.99
C GLN A 134 -10.80 8.93 1.75
N TYR A 135 -9.81 8.16 1.26
CA TYR A 135 -9.97 7.27 0.11
C TYR A 135 -10.43 5.87 0.53
N ILE A 136 -9.88 5.36 1.64
CA ILE A 136 -10.24 4.04 2.18
C ILE A 136 -11.72 4.02 2.61
N GLN A 137 -12.24 5.14 3.10
CA GLN A 137 -13.65 5.32 3.45
C GLN A 137 -14.61 5.09 2.28
N LEU A 138 -14.18 5.37 1.05
CA LEU A 138 -14.99 5.22 -0.16
C LEU A 138 -14.96 3.79 -0.72
N ALA A 139 -13.97 2.99 -0.32
CA ALA A 139 -13.76 1.66 -0.87
C ALA A 139 -14.82 0.68 -0.36
N LYS A 140 -15.34 -0.19 -1.23
CA LYS A 140 -16.18 -1.35 -0.87
C LYS A 140 -15.36 -2.64 -0.80
N SER A 141 -14.25 -2.75 -1.51
CA SER A 141 -13.44 -3.97 -1.46
C SER A 141 -12.81 -4.18 -0.08
N TYR A 142 -13.10 -5.33 0.52
CA TYR A 142 -12.44 -5.79 1.75
C TYR A 142 -10.92 -5.95 1.59
N GLU A 143 -10.41 -6.15 0.38
CA GLU A 143 -8.98 -6.15 0.14
C GLU A 143 -8.34 -4.79 0.43
N ILE A 144 -9.08 -3.68 0.29
CA ILE A 144 -8.61 -2.34 0.66
C ILE A 144 -8.83 -2.09 2.16
N ILE A 145 -10.02 -2.42 2.65
CA ILE A 145 -10.48 -2.07 4.00
C ILE A 145 -9.78 -2.91 5.08
N HIS A 146 -9.66 -4.23 4.89
CA HIS A 146 -9.09 -5.11 5.91
C HIS A 146 -7.62 -4.82 6.25
N PRO A 147 -6.70 -4.53 5.31
CA PRO A 147 -5.35 -4.11 5.67
C PRO A 147 -5.30 -2.94 6.66
N PHE A 148 -6.26 -2.02 6.57
CA PHE A 148 -6.36 -0.90 7.49
C PHE A 148 -6.81 -1.36 8.89
N PHE A 149 -7.92 -2.09 8.99
CA PHE A 149 -8.52 -2.46 10.28
C PHE A 149 -7.89 -3.70 10.94
N LYS A 150 -7.30 -4.62 10.18
CA LYS A 150 -6.77 -5.90 10.68
C LYS A 150 -5.26 -5.94 10.81
N ILE A 151 -4.55 -5.03 10.15
CA ILE A 151 -3.08 -4.93 10.21
C ILE A 151 -2.67 -3.57 10.77
N SER A 152 -2.95 -2.49 10.04
CA SER A 152 -2.37 -1.17 10.33
C SER A 152 -2.83 -0.60 11.67
N LEU A 153 -4.15 -0.50 11.89
CA LEU A 153 -4.69 0.02 13.15
C LEU A 153 -4.32 -0.86 14.36
N PRO A 154 -4.43 -2.21 14.30
CA PRO A 154 -3.92 -3.06 15.38
C PRO A 154 -2.47 -2.82 15.75
N ILE A 155 -1.57 -2.58 14.78
CA ILE A 155 -0.15 -2.23 15.05
C ILE A 155 -0.06 -0.93 15.85
N ILE A 156 -0.77 0.12 15.41
CA ILE A 156 -0.78 1.46 16.03
C ILE A 156 -1.34 1.42 17.47
N PHE A 157 -2.49 0.77 17.66
CA PHE A 157 -3.16 0.67 18.96
C PHE A 157 -2.56 -0.38 19.86
N GLY A 158 -1.85 -1.30 19.25
CA GLY A 158 -1.10 -2.29 19.94
C GLY A 158 -1.80 -3.55 20.33
N LEU A 159 -2.78 -3.89 19.52
CA LEU A 159 -3.60 -5.06 19.65
C LEU A 159 -2.89 -6.24 18.96
N GLN A 160 -3.25 -7.45 19.37
CA GLN A 160 -2.83 -8.65 18.66
C GLN A 160 -3.32 -8.62 17.21
N LEU A 161 -2.51 -9.07 16.25
CA LEU A 161 -3.01 -9.20 14.88
C LEU A 161 -3.97 -10.37 14.81
N GLU A 162 -5.13 -10.15 14.17
CA GLU A 162 -5.99 -11.27 13.77
C GLU A 162 -5.24 -12.10 12.72
N GLU A 163 -5.46 -13.41 12.70
CA GLU A 163 -4.93 -14.26 11.63
C GLU A 163 -5.54 -13.83 10.30
N PHE A 164 -4.83 -12.96 9.60
CA PHE A 164 -5.26 -12.38 8.35
C PHE A 164 -4.08 -12.44 7.37
N SER A 165 -4.22 -13.28 6.36
CA SER A 165 -3.28 -13.33 5.23
C SER A 165 -4.00 -12.89 3.97
N LEU A 166 -3.49 -11.85 3.33
CA LEU A 166 -3.97 -11.46 2.01
C LEU A 166 -3.37 -12.43 1.00
N LYS A 167 -4.21 -13.24 0.37
CA LYS A 167 -3.79 -14.14 -0.70
C LYS A 167 -3.40 -13.30 -1.91
N VAL A 168 -2.10 -13.26 -2.22
CA VAL A 168 -1.62 -12.63 -3.44
C VAL A 168 -1.72 -13.64 -4.58
N SER A 169 -2.68 -13.46 -5.48
CA SER A 169 -2.73 -14.19 -6.74
C SER A 169 -1.84 -13.50 -7.77
N TYR A 170 -0.94 -14.25 -8.40
CA TYR A 170 -0.13 -13.77 -9.51
C TYR A 170 -0.62 -14.42 -10.80
N ASP A 171 -1.24 -13.63 -11.67
CA ASP A 171 -1.66 -14.08 -12.99
C ASP A 171 -0.49 -14.19 -14.00
N TYR A 172 0.74 -13.91 -13.57
CA TYR A 172 1.93 -14.03 -14.42
C TYR A 172 3.20 -14.29 -13.61
N ASN A 173 4.19 -14.92 -14.25
CA ASN A 173 5.51 -15.16 -13.66
C ASN A 173 6.21 -13.84 -13.32
N ARG A 174 6.26 -13.51 -12.03
CA ARG A 174 6.92 -12.31 -11.51
C ARG A 174 8.42 -12.60 -11.31
N PRO A 175 9.34 -11.70 -11.71
CA PRO A 175 10.78 -11.94 -11.54
C PRO A 175 11.14 -12.17 -10.07
N GLU A 176 11.86 -13.24 -9.76
CA GLU A 176 12.45 -13.43 -8.43
C GLU A 176 13.45 -12.31 -8.14
N ILE A 177 13.31 -11.69 -6.97
CA ILE A 177 14.26 -10.68 -6.49
C ILE A 177 15.19 -11.38 -5.51
N ILE A 178 16.44 -11.58 -5.91
CA ILE A 178 17.48 -12.13 -5.04
C ILE A 178 18.07 -10.98 -4.23
N LEU A 179 17.73 -10.93 -2.94
CA LEU A 179 18.31 -9.95 -2.02
C LEU A 179 19.76 -10.30 -1.70
N ASN A 180 20.60 -9.29 -1.55
CA ASN A 180 21.93 -9.47 -0.99
C ASN A 180 21.84 -9.60 0.54
N HIS A 181 22.81 -10.29 1.14
CA HIS A 181 22.87 -10.60 2.58
C HIS A 181 22.71 -9.35 3.47
N ARG A 182 23.19 -8.18 3.01
CA ARG A 182 23.11 -6.91 3.73
C ARG A 182 21.69 -6.34 3.80
N ALA A 183 20.90 -6.46 2.72
CA ALA A 183 19.48 -6.06 2.72
C ALA A 183 18.62 -7.00 3.58
N GLN A 184 18.98 -8.30 3.64
CA GLN A 184 18.32 -9.25 4.54
C GLN A 184 18.57 -8.94 6.02
N ILE A 185 19.81 -8.59 6.39
CA ILE A 185 20.15 -8.23 7.78
C ILE A 185 19.42 -6.96 8.22
N ASN A 186 19.37 -5.92 7.36
CA ASN A 186 18.63 -4.68 7.67
C ASN A 186 17.12 -4.90 7.83
N ARG A 187 16.55 -5.90 7.12
CA ARG A 187 15.15 -6.29 7.27
C ARG A 187 14.89 -6.98 8.61
N GLN A 188 15.74 -7.92 9.01
CA GLN A 188 15.63 -8.61 10.30
C GLN A 188 15.78 -7.65 11.48
N SER A 189 16.67 -6.65 11.39
CA SER A 189 16.79 -5.64 12.46
C SER A 189 15.54 -4.75 12.58
N ASN A 190 14.85 -4.48 11.47
CA ASN A 190 13.61 -3.70 11.49
C ASN A 190 12.41 -4.53 11.96
N GLU A 191 12.38 -5.84 11.70
CA GLU A 191 11.37 -6.76 12.24
C GLU A 191 11.51 -6.99 13.76
N ILE A 192 12.74 -6.95 14.29
CA ILE A 192 13.04 -7.17 15.73
C ILE A 192 12.79 -5.89 16.56
N ASN A 193 12.84 -4.72 15.94
CA ASN A 193 12.40 -3.48 16.56
C ASN A 193 10.87 -3.41 16.51
N ASN A 194 10.22 -4.11 17.45
CA ASN A 194 8.89 -3.74 17.93
C ASN A 194 8.93 -2.26 18.31
N ILE A 195 8.58 -1.40 17.36
CA ILE A 195 8.66 0.06 17.49
C ILE A 195 7.90 0.43 18.76
N PRO A 196 8.55 1.10 19.74
CA PRO A 196 7.84 1.71 20.85
C PRO A 196 6.81 2.67 20.25
N ARG A 197 5.54 2.28 20.33
CA ARG A 197 4.41 2.98 19.72
C ARG A 197 4.44 4.43 20.14
N ASN A 198 4.49 5.33 19.17
CA ASN A 198 4.42 6.75 19.45
C ASN A 198 3.04 7.03 20.07
N HIS A 199 3.00 7.32 21.38
CA HIS A 199 1.76 7.67 22.08
C HIS A 199 1.02 8.82 21.38
N ALA A 200 1.75 9.75 20.76
CA ALA A 200 1.15 10.82 19.97
C ALA A 200 0.44 10.30 18.72
N GLU A 201 1.01 9.31 18.01
CA GLU A 201 0.39 8.70 16.84
C GLU A 201 -0.89 7.94 17.22
N ARG A 202 -0.84 7.13 18.29
CA ARG A 202 -2.03 6.43 18.80
C ARG A 202 -3.13 7.42 19.18
N LYS A 203 -2.79 8.49 19.91
CA LYS A 203 -3.76 9.54 20.29
C LYS A 203 -4.35 10.23 19.06
N TYR A 204 -3.52 10.55 18.08
CA TYR A 204 -3.96 11.17 16.83
C TYR A 204 -4.96 10.28 16.09
N TRP A 205 -4.64 8.99 15.91
CA TRP A 205 -5.56 8.04 15.30
C TRP A 205 -6.84 7.84 16.10
N PHE A 206 -6.77 7.80 17.43
CA PHE A 206 -7.96 7.70 18.28
C PHE A 206 -8.92 8.86 18.02
N ILE A 207 -8.43 10.10 18.04
CA ILE A 207 -9.25 11.30 17.79
C ILE A 207 -9.88 11.27 16.39
N LEU A 208 -9.11 10.87 15.37
CA LEU A 208 -9.62 10.75 14.00
C LEU A 208 -10.75 9.72 13.90
N LEU A 209 -10.54 8.52 14.44
CA LEU A 209 -11.52 7.44 14.40
C LEU A 209 -12.76 7.76 15.24
N GLU A 210 -12.59 8.41 16.39
CA GLU A 210 -13.68 8.88 17.26
C GLU A 210 -14.62 9.83 16.50
N ASN A 211 -14.03 10.82 15.84
CA ASN A 211 -14.77 11.79 15.06
C ASN A 211 -15.55 11.12 13.93
N ILE A 212 -14.95 10.15 13.23
CA ILE A 212 -15.65 9.42 12.17
C ILE A 212 -16.78 8.58 12.77
N TYR A 213 -16.51 7.83 13.84
CA TYR A 213 -17.47 6.91 14.45
C TYR A 213 -18.75 7.63 14.91
N TYR A 214 -18.63 8.75 15.62
CA TYR A 214 -19.79 9.48 16.12
C TYR A 214 -20.56 10.25 15.05
N ASN A 215 -19.95 10.51 13.89
CA ASN A 215 -20.59 11.23 12.79
C ASN A 215 -20.94 10.35 11.59
N ILE A 216 -20.71 9.03 11.66
CA ILE A 216 -20.75 8.12 10.51
C ILE A 216 -22.12 8.00 9.83
N TYR A 217 -23.19 8.34 10.55
CA TYR A 217 -24.57 8.34 10.06
C TYR A 217 -25.11 9.74 9.73
N GLN A 218 -24.29 10.78 9.86
CA GLN A 218 -24.68 12.12 9.46
C GLN A 218 -24.66 12.28 7.94
N PRO A 219 -25.49 13.17 7.36
CA PRO A 219 -25.54 13.38 5.91
C PRO A 219 -24.19 13.71 5.27
N ASN A 220 -23.31 14.42 5.99
CA ASN A 220 -21.97 14.79 5.52
C ASN A 220 -21.01 13.59 5.37
N TYR A 221 -21.40 12.40 5.81
CA TYR A 221 -20.64 11.15 5.72
C TYR A 221 -21.36 10.10 4.87
N ALA A 222 -22.31 10.52 4.03
CA ALA A 222 -23.10 9.61 3.19
C ALA A 222 -22.23 8.79 2.23
N ASP A 223 -21.08 9.31 1.80
CA ASP A 223 -20.18 8.63 0.85
C ASP A 223 -19.31 7.54 1.50
N ILE A 224 -19.33 7.40 2.84
CA ILE A 224 -18.63 6.29 3.51
C ILE A 224 -19.32 4.98 3.17
N SER A 225 -18.54 4.02 2.66
CA SER A 225 -19.03 2.69 2.30
C SER A 225 -19.50 1.91 3.53
N GLU A 226 -20.55 1.10 3.36
CA GLU A 226 -21.09 0.29 4.46
C GLU A 226 -20.04 -0.68 5.03
N ASN A 227 -19.23 -1.29 4.16
CA ASN A 227 -18.15 -2.18 4.57
C ASN A 227 -17.11 -1.46 5.45
N PHE A 228 -16.84 -0.18 5.19
CA PHE A 228 -15.98 0.62 6.06
C PHE A 228 -16.65 0.86 7.42
N LYS A 229 -17.95 1.20 7.44
CA LYS A 229 -18.72 1.43 8.67
C LYS A 229 -18.70 0.19 9.57
N GLU A 230 -19.05 -0.97 9.02
CA GLU A 230 -19.05 -2.23 9.75
C GLU A 230 -17.69 -2.54 10.39
N ASN A 231 -16.60 -2.35 9.63
CA ASN A 231 -15.24 -2.57 10.15
C ASN A 231 -14.84 -1.54 11.20
N LEU A 232 -15.26 -0.27 11.04
CA LEU A 232 -15.03 0.77 12.03
C LEU A 232 -15.76 0.45 13.34
N GLU A 233 -17.04 0.06 13.28
CA GLU A 233 -17.79 -0.31 14.48
C GLU A 233 -17.15 -1.49 15.21
N TYR A 234 -16.75 -2.53 14.46
CA TYR A 234 -16.07 -3.68 15.02
C TYR A 234 -14.76 -3.28 15.71
N PHE A 235 -13.91 -2.51 15.02
CA PHE A 235 -12.64 -2.06 15.56
C PHE A 235 -12.82 -1.12 16.75
N TRP A 236 -13.82 -0.24 16.72
CA TRP A 236 -14.14 0.69 17.81
C TRP A 236 -14.49 -0.06 19.10
N ARG A 237 -15.35 -1.08 19.01
CA ARG A 237 -15.66 -1.96 20.16
C ARG A 237 -14.41 -2.65 20.69
N ARG A 238 -13.53 -3.07 19.79
CA ARG A 238 -12.29 -3.77 20.14
C ARG A 238 -11.33 -2.89 20.94
N ILE A 239 -11.13 -1.63 20.55
CA ILE A 239 -10.25 -0.73 21.33
C ILE A 239 -10.84 -0.35 22.69
N HIS A 240 -12.17 -0.20 22.79
CA HIS A 240 -12.83 0.14 24.06
C HIS A 240 -12.98 -1.05 25.03
N GLY A 241 -12.90 -2.30 24.55
CA GLY A 241 -12.84 -3.48 25.42
C GLY A 241 -11.47 -3.71 26.09
N HIS A 242 -10.44 -2.95 25.69
CA HIS A 242 -9.08 -3.06 26.19
C HIS A 242 -8.65 -1.85 27.06
N TYR A 243 -9.59 -0.95 27.40
CA TYR A 243 -9.38 0.20 28.29
C TYR A 243 -10.25 0.10 29.53
#